data_AF-A0A5J5ESP4-F1
#
_entry.id   AF-A0A5J5ESP4-F1
#
_cell.length_a   1.000
_cell.length_b   1.000
_cell.length_c   1.000
_cell.angle_alpha   90.00
_cell.angle_beta   90.00
_cell.angle_gamma   90.00
#
_symmetry.space_group_name_H-M   'P 1'
#
loop_
_entity.id
_entity.type
_entity.pdbx_description
1 polymer ?
#
loop_
_entity_poly.entity_id
_entity_poly.type
_entity_poly.pdbx_seq_one_letter_code
_entity_poly.pdbx_strand_id
1 'polypeptide(L)'
;MSAAAAAAAASSSSSFVSVCKLLPARLTRFFARYPPGSSNDVRRNPFKPTVHPATGKWHNPVYSLRRQAELFKLARKYGVEELLPPSKKSSAEREAARARREARGLRVRGHKEERTLKARIEVRRAAMERMPKLIEEWKRRGHGRGWKEWPSGKAQF
;
A
#
# COMPACT_ATOMS: atom_id res chain seq x y z
N MET A 1 46.08 19.74 -22.43
CA MET A 1 44.95 18.96 -23.00
C MET A 1 43.55 19.48 -22.59
N SER A 2 43.40 20.72 -22.10
CA SER A 2 42.13 21.19 -21.51
C SER A 2 41.20 21.97 -22.47
N ALA A 3 41.73 22.62 -23.52
CA ALA A 3 40.92 23.52 -24.38
C ALA A 3 39.97 22.80 -25.36
N ALA A 4 40.36 21.65 -25.92
CA ALA A 4 39.51 20.90 -26.87
C ALA A 4 38.27 20.29 -26.21
N ALA A 5 38.38 19.85 -24.95
CA ALA A 5 37.25 19.33 -24.17
C ALA A 5 36.21 20.42 -23.85
N ALA A 6 36.65 21.65 -23.57
CA ALA A 6 35.75 22.78 -23.32
C ALA A 6 34.95 23.19 -24.58
N ALA A 7 35.57 23.15 -25.77
CA ALA A 7 34.89 23.43 -27.03
C ALA A 7 33.84 22.35 -27.39
N ALA A 8 34.14 21.07 -27.13
CA ALA A 8 33.18 19.98 -27.30
C ALA A 8 32.02 20.05 -26.28
N ALA A 9 32.26 20.53 -25.06
CA ALA A 9 31.20 20.78 -24.08
C ALA A 9 30.29 21.95 -24.49
N ALA A 10 30.85 23.00 -25.11
CA ALA A 10 30.09 24.15 -25.62
C ALA A 10 29.15 23.78 -26.78
N SER A 11 29.61 22.97 -27.75
CA SER A 11 28.73 22.45 -28.82
C SER A 11 27.65 21.51 -28.28
N SER A 12 28.01 20.64 -27.34
CA SER A 12 27.07 19.77 -26.63
C SER A 12 26.04 20.57 -25.84
N SER A 13 26.43 21.66 -25.19
CA SER A 13 25.51 22.53 -24.44
C SER A 13 24.40 23.12 -25.32
N SER A 14 24.72 23.52 -26.55
CA SER A 14 23.73 24.03 -27.51
C SER A 14 22.72 22.95 -27.92
N SER A 15 23.19 21.71 -28.14
CA SER A 15 22.32 20.58 -28.43
C SER A 15 21.43 20.18 -27.24
N PHE A 16 21.92 20.26 -26.01
CA PHE A 16 21.07 20.00 -24.83
C PHE A 16 20.01 21.08 -24.67
N VAL A 17 20.33 22.34 -24.95
CA VAL A 17 19.36 23.43 -24.92
C VAL A 17 18.26 23.23 -25.98
N SER A 18 18.58 22.71 -27.17
CA SER A 18 17.56 22.39 -28.18
C SER A 18 16.67 21.23 -27.73
N VAL A 19 17.23 20.17 -27.14
CA VAL A 19 16.46 19.08 -26.52
C VAL A 19 15.55 19.60 -25.41
N CYS A 20 16.04 20.48 -24.53
CA CYS A 20 15.25 21.08 -23.46
C CYS A 20 14.03 21.88 -23.98
N LYS A 21 14.16 22.52 -25.15
CA LYS A 21 13.06 23.27 -25.79
C LYS A 21 11.99 22.35 -26.40
N LEU A 22 12.32 21.09 -26.71
CA LEU A 22 11.37 20.11 -27.23
C LEU A 22 10.46 19.49 -26.14
N LEU A 23 10.72 19.75 -24.86
CA LEU A 23 9.86 19.25 -23.79
C LEU A 23 8.46 19.88 -23.85
N PRO A 24 7.41 19.14 -23.42
CA PRO A 24 6.07 19.68 -23.31
C PRO A 24 6.04 20.91 -22.40
N ALA A 25 5.28 21.94 -22.80
CA ALA A 25 5.16 23.19 -22.06
C ALA A 25 4.78 23.02 -20.57
N ARG A 26 4.07 21.94 -20.22
CA ARG A 26 3.73 21.60 -18.83
C ARG A 26 4.97 21.29 -17.98
N LEU A 27 5.93 20.55 -18.52
CA LEU A 27 7.20 20.24 -17.84
C LEU A 27 8.09 21.47 -17.81
N THR A 28 8.20 22.21 -18.92
CA THR A 28 9.02 23.43 -18.99
C THR A 28 8.56 24.49 -17.98
N ARG A 29 7.24 24.71 -17.87
CA ARG A 29 6.66 25.64 -16.86
C ARG A 29 6.91 25.17 -15.42
N PHE A 30 6.90 23.85 -15.19
CA PHE A 30 7.20 23.30 -13.87
C PHE A 30 8.66 23.57 -13.50
N PHE A 31 9.61 23.21 -14.37
CA PHE A 31 11.04 23.43 -14.12
C PHE A 31 11.44 24.91 -14.05
N ALA A 32 10.75 25.79 -14.78
CA ALA A 32 10.94 27.23 -14.67
C ALA A 32 10.57 27.76 -13.28
N ARG A 33 9.54 27.19 -12.64
CA ARG A 33 9.10 27.60 -11.29
C ARG A 33 9.84 26.85 -10.18
N TYR A 34 10.19 25.59 -10.42
CA TYR A 34 10.86 24.70 -9.48
C TYR A 34 12.08 24.09 -10.17
N PRO A 35 13.24 24.77 -10.10
CA PRO A 35 14.46 24.23 -10.68
C PRO A 35 14.88 22.95 -9.95
N PRO A 36 15.50 21.99 -10.66
CA PRO A 36 15.93 20.72 -10.06
C PRO A 36 16.90 20.96 -8.89
N GLY A 37 16.79 20.16 -7.84
CA GLY A 37 17.59 20.28 -6.61
C GLY A 37 17.02 21.22 -5.55
N SER A 38 16.29 22.28 -5.94
CA SER A 38 15.77 23.28 -4.99
C SER A 38 14.57 22.81 -4.16
N SER A 39 13.86 21.79 -4.62
CA SER A 39 12.51 21.42 -4.15
C SER A 39 12.46 20.04 -3.49
N ASN A 40 13.62 19.51 -3.08
CA ASN A 40 13.73 18.21 -2.43
C ASN A 40 13.33 18.24 -0.95
N ASP A 41 13.44 19.41 -0.30
CA ASP A 41 13.06 19.59 1.11
C ASP A 41 11.56 19.44 1.34
N VAL A 42 11.19 18.88 2.49
CA VAL A 42 9.78 18.64 2.85
C VAL A 42 8.95 19.93 2.84
N ARG A 43 9.54 21.06 3.25
CA ARG A 43 8.86 22.37 3.30
C ARG A 43 8.77 23.05 1.93
N ARG A 44 9.73 22.80 1.04
CA ARG A 44 9.83 23.45 -0.28
C ARG A 44 9.25 22.61 -1.41
N ASN A 45 9.02 21.33 -1.16
CA ASN A 45 8.50 20.40 -2.14
C ASN A 45 7.03 20.73 -2.49
N PRO A 46 6.74 21.07 -3.76
CA PRO A 46 5.39 21.46 -4.18
C PRO A 46 4.40 20.27 -4.25
N PHE A 47 4.88 19.04 -4.04
CA PHE A 47 4.10 17.81 -4.04
C PHE A 47 3.65 17.36 -2.65
N LYS A 48 4.24 17.92 -1.59
CA LYS A 48 3.90 17.58 -0.19
C LYS A 48 2.98 18.65 0.43
N PRO A 49 2.07 18.25 1.32
CA PRO A 49 1.33 19.21 2.12
C PRO A 49 2.28 19.91 3.10
N THR A 50 2.06 21.20 3.34
CA THR A 50 2.87 22.03 4.23
C THR A 50 2.03 22.50 5.40
N VAL A 51 2.65 22.77 6.55
CA VAL A 51 1.98 23.35 7.71
C VAL A 51 2.20 24.85 7.71
N HIS A 52 1.14 25.63 7.92
CA HIS A 52 1.26 27.07 8.09
C HIS A 52 1.89 27.40 9.44
N PRO A 53 3.01 28.16 9.50
CA PRO A 53 3.76 28.35 10.73
C PRO A 53 2.97 29.06 11.84
N ALA A 54 2.11 30.04 11.48
CA ALA A 54 1.38 30.82 12.47
C ALA A 54 0.06 30.17 12.93
N THR A 55 -0.57 29.34 12.10
CA THR A 55 -1.91 28.79 12.39
C THR A 55 -1.89 27.29 12.67
N GLY A 56 -0.78 26.60 12.39
CA GLY A 56 -0.66 25.15 12.54
C GLY A 56 -1.53 24.34 11.59
N LYS A 57 -2.28 24.98 10.69
CA LYS A 57 -3.18 24.30 9.75
C LYS A 57 -2.38 23.69 8.59
N TRP A 58 -2.81 22.51 8.15
CA TRP A 58 -2.23 21.86 6.98
C TRP A 58 -2.80 22.46 5.70
N HIS A 59 -1.91 22.87 4.81
CA HIS A 59 -2.24 23.26 3.45
C HIS A 59 -2.09 22.08 2.50
N ASN A 60 -3.02 22.02 1.53
CA ASN A 60 -2.93 21.08 0.43
C ASN A 60 -1.66 21.33 -0.40
N PRO A 61 -1.07 20.28 -0.99
CA PRO A 61 0.09 20.45 -1.86
C PRO A 61 -0.26 21.33 -3.06
N VAL A 62 0.69 22.15 -3.51
CA VAL A 62 0.53 23.04 -4.68
C VAL A 62 0.08 22.27 -5.91
N TYR A 63 0.59 21.04 -6.10
CA TYR A 63 0.09 20.09 -7.08
C TYR A 63 -0.64 18.94 -6.40
N SER A 64 -1.89 18.69 -6.82
CA SER A 64 -2.67 17.55 -6.37
C SER A 64 -2.10 16.23 -6.90
N LEU A 65 -2.41 15.10 -6.25
CA LEU A 65 -1.89 13.77 -6.64
C LEU A 65 -2.18 13.39 -8.10
N ARG A 66 -3.30 13.87 -8.68
CA ARG A 66 -3.60 13.72 -10.11
C ARG A 66 -2.60 14.50 -10.98
N ARG A 67 -2.38 15.78 -10.68
CA ARG A 67 -1.45 16.63 -11.43
C ARG A 67 -0.01 16.15 -11.28
N GLN A 68 0.38 15.66 -10.11
CA GLN A 68 1.64 14.97 -9.90
C GLN A 68 1.76 13.77 -10.84
N ALA A 69 0.78 12.87 -10.85
CA ALA A 69 0.82 11.70 -11.73
C ALA A 69 0.90 12.07 -13.22
N GLU A 70 0.24 13.15 -13.66
CA GLU A 70 0.38 13.64 -15.04
C GLU A 70 1.78 14.16 -15.35
N LEU A 71 2.40 14.91 -14.42
CA LEU A 71 3.78 15.37 -14.55
C LEU A 71 4.75 14.18 -14.60
N PHE A 72 4.62 13.21 -13.69
CA PHE A 72 5.45 12.01 -13.67
C PHE A 72 5.25 11.12 -14.91
N LYS A 73 4.02 11.00 -15.42
CA LYS A 73 3.74 10.29 -16.69
C LYS A 73 4.45 10.96 -17.86
N LEU A 74 4.44 12.30 -17.93
CA LEU A 74 5.18 13.03 -18.96
C LEU A 74 6.69 12.87 -18.75
N ALA A 75 7.19 13.09 -17.53
CA ALA A 75 8.61 13.02 -17.22
C ALA A 75 9.19 11.64 -17.56
N ARG A 76 8.46 10.54 -17.27
CA ARG A 76 8.85 9.19 -17.66
C ARG A 76 8.95 8.99 -19.18
N LYS A 77 8.06 9.61 -19.97
CA LYS A 77 8.12 9.53 -21.45
C LYS A 77 9.36 10.22 -22.02
N TYR A 78 9.80 11.30 -21.38
CA TYR A 78 10.96 12.09 -21.82
C TYR A 78 12.25 11.79 -21.03
N GLY A 79 12.23 10.78 -20.14
CA GLY A 79 13.41 10.38 -19.35
C GLY A 79 13.86 11.37 -18.27
N VAL A 80 13.04 12.36 -17.91
CA VAL A 80 13.40 13.44 -16.96
C VAL A 80 12.78 13.24 -15.57
N GLU A 81 12.51 11.99 -15.19
CA GLU A 81 11.83 11.68 -13.92
C GLU A 81 12.69 12.03 -12.69
N GLU A 82 14.00 11.82 -12.76
CA GLU A 82 14.93 12.05 -11.66
C GLU A 82 15.10 13.54 -11.30
N LEU A 83 14.79 14.42 -12.26
CA LEU A 83 14.84 15.87 -12.06
C LEU A 83 13.64 16.41 -11.26
N LEU A 84 12.59 15.61 -11.09
CA LEU A 84 11.42 16.00 -10.31
C LEU A 84 11.64 15.75 -8.82
N PRO A 85 11.01 16.56 -7.95
CA PRO A 85 11.01 16.30 -6.51
C PRO A 85 10.46 14.91 -6.16
N PRO A 86 10.95 14.28 -5.07
CA PRO A 86 10.45 12.98 -4.64
C PRO A 86 8.94 13.04 -4.34
N SER A 87 8.20 12.05 -4.83
CA SER A 87 6.76 11.94 -4.66
C SER A 87 6.27 10.49 -4.68
N LYS A 88 5.13 10.23 -4.03
CA LYS A 88 4.45 8.92 -4.05
C LYS A 88 4.08 8.40 -5.45
N LYS A 89 4.18 9.26 -6.47
CA LYS A 89 3.86 8.95 -7.86
C LYS A 89 5.09 8.65 -8.71
N SER A 90 6.30 8.81 -8.17
CA SER A 90 7.52 8.37 -8.85
C SER A 90 7.54 6.86 -9.05
N SER A 91 8.18 6.41 -10.11
CA SER A 91 8.38 5.00 -10.46
C SER A 91 9.12 4.27 -9.33
N ALA A 92 10.23 4.84 -8.85
CA ALA A 92 11.03 4.32 -7.75
C ALA A 92 10.21 4.14 -6.46
N GLU A 93 9.42 5.14 -6.04
CA GLU A 93 8.59 5.00 -4.84
C GLU A 93 7.46 4.00 -5.03
N ARG A 94 6.90 3.88 -6.25
CA ARG A 94 5.87 2.87 -6.57
C ARG A 94 6.43 1.45 -6.56
N GLU A 95 7.67 1.27 -7.00
CA GLU A 95 8.40 -0.01 -6.93
C GLU A 95 8.71 -0.39 -5.50
N ALA A 96 9.27 0.54 -4.72
CA ALA A 96 9.49 0.33 -3.29
C ALA A 96 8.18 0.01 -2.55
N ALA A 97 7.07 0.68 -2.92
CA ALA A 97 5.76 0.39 -2.33
C ALA A 97 5.23 -1.01 -2.71
N ARG A 98 5.53 -1.53 -3.91
CA ARG A 98 5.19 -2.91 -4.31
C ARG A 98 6.00 -3.91 -3.50
N ALA A 99 7.31 -3.74 -3.43
CA ALA A 99 8.20 -4.57 -2.62
C ALA A 99 7.77 -4.61 -1.14
N ARG A 100 7.40 -3.46 -0.56
CA ARG A 100 6.87 -3.39 0.81
C ARG A 100 5.55 -4.15 0.99
N ARG A 101 4.68 -4.17 -0.03
CA ARG A 101 3.41 -4.92 0.04
C ARG A 101 3.64 -6.41 -0.02
N GLU A 102 4.54 -6.85 -0.90
CA GLU A 102 4.94 -8.26 -1.01
C GLU A 102 5.57 -8.74 0.30
N ALA A 103 6.48 -7.96 0.86
CA ALA A 103 7.13 -8.27 2.15
C ALA A 103 6.16 -8.31 3.35
N ARG A 104 5.01 -7.62 3.29
CA ARG A 104 4.06 -7.54 4.41
C ARG A 104 3.37 -8.87 4.72
N GLY A 105 3.36 -9.83 3.78
CA GLY A 105 2.83 -11.18 4.02
C GLY A 105 1.40 -11.17 4.56
N LEU A 106 0.45 -10.62 3.79
CA LEU A 106 -0.95 -10.50 4.23
C LEU A 106 -1.56 -11.89 4.46
N ARG A 107 -2.02 -12.15 5.68
CA ARG A 107 -2.75 -13.38 6.03
C ARG A 107 -4.25 -13.12 5.99
N VAL A 108 -4.98 -13.98 5.29
CA VAL A 108 -6.45 -13.95 5.25
C VAL A 108 -7.00 -14.52 6.56
N ARG A 109 -8.00 -13.84 7.14
CA ARG A 109 -8.61 -14.24 8.42
C ARG A 109 -9.36 -15.59 8.33
N GLY A 110 -9.92 -15.91 7.18
CA GLY A 110 -10.82 -17.06 6.97
C GLY A 110 -12.25 -16.82 7.43
N HIS A 111 -13.20 -17.56 6.85
CA HIS A 111 -14.60 -17.50 7.23
C HIS A 111 -14.82 -18.02 8.66
N LYS A 112 -15.96 -17.68 9.28
CA LYS A 112 -16.28 -18.17 10.64
C LYS A 112 -16.34 -19.70 10.68
N GLU A 113 -16.84 -20.32 9.61
CA GLU A 113 -16.97 -21.77 9.50
C GLU A 113 -15.61 -22.46 9.41
N GLU A 114 -14.70 -21.98 8.56
CA GLU A 114 -13.33 -22.50 8.46
C GLU A 114 -12.59 -22.42 9.80
N ARG A 115 -12.76 -21.31 10.53
CA ARG A 115 -12.13 -21.10 11.84
C ARG A 115 -12.70 -22.01 12.92
N THR A 116 -13.99 -22.35 12.84
CA THR A 116 -14.68 -23.19 13.85
C THR A 116 -14.76 -24.67 13.45
N LEU A 117 -14.38 -25.03 12.22
CA LEU A 117 -14.53 -26.38 11.67
C LEU A 117 -13.82 -27.44 12.53
N LYS A 118 -12.58 -27.16 12.95
CA LYS A 118 -11.79 -28.09 13.78
C LYS A 118 -12.49 -28.34 15.12
N ALA A 119 -12.87 -27.28 15.82
CA ALA A 119 -13.60 -27.38 17.08
C ALA A 119 -14.92 -28.15 16.93
N ARG A 120 -15.69 -27.89 15.86
CA ARG A 120 -16.94 -28.62 15.58
C ARG A 120 -16.70 -30.11 15.32
N ILE A 121 -15.63 -30.47 14.60
CA ILE A 121 -15.28 -31.88 14.33
C ILE A 121 -14.86 -32.58 15.63
N GLU A 122 -14.08 -31.92 16.48
CA GLU A 122 -13.64 -32.47 17.76
C GLU A 122 -14.82 -32.73 18.71
N VAL A 123 -15.77 -31.79 18.80
CA VAL A 123 -17.01 -31.97 19.59
C VAL A 123 -17.82 -33.16 19.08
N ARG A 124 -17.96 -33.32 17.74
CA ARG A 124 -18.64 -34.48 17.15
C ARG A 124 -17.93 -35.79 17.49
N ARG A 125 -16.59 -35.83 17.37
CA ARG A 125 -15.79 -37.02 17.69
C ARG A 125 -15.98 -37.42 19.16
N ALA A 126 -15.85 -36.48 20.09
CA ALA A 126 -16.03 -36.73 21.51
C ALA A 126 -17.46 -37.19 21.86
N ALA A 127 -18.48 -36.64 21.19
CA ALA A 127 -19.86 -37.08 21.36
C ALA A 127 -20.06 -38.53 20.89
N MET A 128 -19.49 -38.91 19.75
CA MET A 128 -19.56 -40.29 19.23
C MET A 128 -18.87 -41.29 20.15
N GLU A 129 -17.73 -40.93 20.74
CA GLU A 129 -17.01 -41.78 21.69
C GLU A 129 -17.79 -41.98 23.01
N ARG A 130 -18.49 -40.94 23.48
CA ARG A 130 -19.33 -41.00 24.69
C ARG A 130 -20.70 -41.64 24.47
N MET A 131 -21.14 -41.73 23.21
CA MET A 131 -22.47 -42.21 22.83
C MET A 131 -22.80 -43.62 23.38
N PRO A 132 -21.91 -44.64 23.30
CA PRO A 132 -22.25 -45.99 23.78
C PRO A 132 -22.58 -46.01 25.28
N LYS A 133 -21.76 -45.36 26.09
CA LYS A 133 -21.96 -45.26 27.55
C LYS A 133 -23.27 -44.54 27.89
N LEU A 134 -23.55 -43.45 27.18
CA LEU A 134 -24.80 -42.70 27.36
C LEU A 134 -26.03 -43.56 27.04
N ILE A 135 -25.97 -44.38 25.98
CA ILE A 135 -27.04 -45.31 25.61
C ILE A 135 -27.24 -46.40 26.68
N GLU A 136 -26.16 -46.98 27.19
CA GLU A 136 -26.20 -47.97 28.27
C GLU A 136 -26.86 -47.41 29.52
N GLU A 137 -26.46 -46.22 29.97
CA GLU A 137 -27.04 -45.55 31.13
C GLU A 137 -28.51 -45.21 30.93
N TRP A 138 -28.87 -44.70 29.75
CA TRP A 138 -30.25 -44.35 29.42
C TRP A 138 -31.18 -45.59 29.41
N LYS A 139 -30.71 -46.70 28.86
CA LYS A 139 -31.43 -47.98 28.89
C LYS A 139 -31.54 -48.53 30.31
N ARG A 140 -30.43 -48.54 31.07
CA ARG A 140 -30.39 -49.01 32.47
C ARG A 140 -31.37 -48.25 33.37
N ARG A 141 -31.50 -46.94 33.15
CA ARG A 141 -32.40 -46.07 33.94
C ARG A 141 -33.87 -46.16 33.53
N GLY A 142 -34.18 -46.90 32.46
CA GLY A 142 -35.55 -47.18 32.04
C GLY A 142 -36.12 -46.17 31.04
N HIS A 143 -35.37 -45.87 29.98
CA HIS A 143 -35.85 -45.10 28.81
C HIS A 143 -36.41 -43.72 29.18
N GLY A 144 -35.70 -42.99 30.04
CA GLY A 144 -36.06 -41.62 30.42
C GLY A 144 -36.79 -41.44 31.74
N ARG A 145 -37.20 -42.53 32.43
CA ARG A 145 -37.75 -42.41 33.80
C ARG A 145 -36.66 -41.89 34.76
N GLY A 146 -36.77 -40.63 35.17
CA GLY A 146 -35.81 -39.96 36.05
C GLY A 146 -34.56 -39.40 35.35
N TRP A 147 -34.57 -39.26 34.02
CA TRP A 147 -33.50 -38.59 33.28
C TRP A 147 -33.57 -37.07 33.47
N LYS A 148 -32.48 -36.46 33.94
CA LYS A 148 -32.39 -35.01 34.21
C LYS A 148 -31.44 -34.28 33.26
N GLU A 149 -30.62 -35.01 32.50
CA GLU A 149 -29.57 -34.48 31.62
C GLU A 149 -30.11 -34.23 30.21
N TRP A 150 -31.13 -33.39 30.10
CA TRP A 150 -31.71 -33.03 28.80
C TRP A 150 -30.80 -32.06 28.03
N PRO A 151 -30.66 -32.20 26.71
CA PRO A 151 -29.87 -31.25 25.91
C PRO A 151 -30.46 -29.85 26.02
N SER A 152 -29.63 -28.86 26.36
CA SER A 152 -30.01 -27.46 26.21
C SER A 152 -29.78 -27.02 24.75
N GLY A 153 -30.69 -26.25 24.17
CA GLY A 153 -30.56 -25.76 22.78
C GLY A 153 -29.39 -24.82 22.50
N LYS A 154 -28.48 -24.63 23.46
CA LYS A 154 -27.26 -23.82 23.30
C LYS A 154 -26.19 -24.67 22.64
N ALA A 155 -25.82 -24.31 21.42
CA ALA A 155 -24.70 -24.89 20.72
C ALA A 155 -23.39 -24.62 21.49
N GLN A 156 -22.71 -25.66 21.96
CA GLN A 156 -21.39 -25.57 22.60
C GLN A 156 -20.29 -25.66 21.51
N PHE A 157 -20.08 -24.58 20.75
CA PHE A 157 -18.96 -24.47 19.79
C PHE A 157 -18.32 -23.08 19.84
#